data_AF-A0A950IHF8-F1
#
_entry.id   AF-A0A950IHF8-F1
#
_cell.length_a   1.000
_cell.length_b   1.000
_cell.length_c   1.000
_cell.angle_alpha   90.00
_cell.angle_beta   90.00
_cell.angle_gamma   90.00
#
_symmetry.space_group_name_H-M   'P 1'
#
loop_
_entity.id
_entity.type
_entity.pdbx_description
1 polymer ?
#
loop_
_entity_poly.entity_id
_entity_poly.type
_entity_poly.pdbx_seq_one_letter_code
_entity_poly.pdbx_strand_id
1 'polypeptide(L)' 'MLVFAEMEKPHPRRSPEESFVIRISPETNGARAERWRATVVHVASGERRYVNSYGDLCDFIEDRRRPGHR' A
#
# COMPACT_ATOMS: atom_id res chain seq x y z
N MET A 1 22.31 0.28 -18.51
CA MET A 1 22.03 -1.11 -18.08
C MET A 1 20.63 -1.13 -17.50
N LEU A 2 19.64 -1.64 -18.24
CA LEU A 2 18.26 -1.77 -17.75
C LEU A 2 18.20 -3.06 -16.92
N VAL A 3 17.99 -2.92 -15.61
CA VAL A 3 17.77 -4.06 -14.72
C VAL A 3 16.32 -4.50 -14.95
N PHE A 4 16.14 -5.55 -15.75
CA PHE A 4 14.87 -6.27 -15.78
C PHE A 4 14.80 -7.04 -14.47
N ALA A 5 14.01 -6.55 -13.52
CA ALA A 5 13.64 -7.34 -12.36
C ALA A 5 12.98 -8.62 -12.88
N GLU A 6 13.58 -9.78 -12.62
CA GLU A 6 12.95 -11.06 -12.88
C GLU A 6 11.56 -11.04 -12.24
N MET A 7 10.51 -11.15 -13.05
CA MET A 7 9.15 -11.33 -12.56
C MET A 7 9.14 -12.62 -11.75
N GLU A 8 9.19 -12.50 -10.43
CA GLU A 8 8.96 -13.61 -9.50
C GLU A 8 7.71 -14.35 -9.95
N LYS A 9 7.82 -15.68 -10.04
CA LYS A 9 6.69 -16.58 -10.32
C LYS A 9 5.52 -16.17 -9.43
N PRO A 10 4.29 -16.06 -9.97
CA PRO A 10 3.14 -15.63 -9.18
C PRO A 10 3.05 -16.55 -7.98
N HIS A 11 3.32 -15.98 -6.81
CA HIS A 11 3.11 -16.68 -5.55
C HIS A 11 1.68 -17.25 -5.56
N PRO A 12 1.46 -18.44 -4.96
CA PRO A 12 0.10 -18.98 -4.81
C PRO A 12 -0.78 -17.83 -4.34
N ARG A 13 -1.81 -17.52 -5.13
CA ARG A 13 -2.59 -16.27 -5.02
C ARG A 13 -2.91 -16.06 -3.55
N ARG A 14 -2.24 -15.08 -2.91
CA ARG A 14 -2.52 -14.74 -1.52
C ARG A 14 -4.02 -14.47 -1.42
N SER A 15 -4.59 -14.89 -0.30
CA SER A 15 -6.01 -14.75 -0.04
C SER A 15 -6.39 -13.25 -0.18
N PRO A 16 -7.58 -12.91 -0.72
CA PRO A 16 -8.04 -11.52 -0.81
C PRO A 16 -7.92 -10.75 0.51
N GLU A 17 -7.99 -11.45 1.64
CA GLU A 17 -7.88 -10.96 3.02
C GLU A 17 -6.46 -10.48 3.36
N GLU A 18 -5.44 -10.94 2.63
CA GLU A 18 -4.04 -10.54 2.80
C GLU A 18 -3.58 -9.56 1.72
N SER A 19 -4.48 -9.12 0.86
CA SER A 19 -4.17 -8.38 -0.36
C SER A 19 -4.55 -6.90 -0.25
N PHE A 20 -3.62 -6.04 -0.67
CA PHE A 20 -3.78 -4.58 -0.67
C PHE A 20 -3.36 -4.00 -2.00
N VAL A 21 -4.09 -3.00 -2.48
CA VAL A 21 -3.70 -2.18 -3.64
C VAL A 21 -3.30 -0.81 -3.14
N ILE A 22 -2.07 -0.40 -3.44
CA ILE A 22 -1.51 0.89 -3.01
C ILE A 22 -1.16 1.70 -4.25
N ARG A 23 -1.74 2.88 -4.37
CA ARG A 23 -1.40 3.86 -5.41
C ARG A 23 -0.68 5.04 -4.78
N ILE A 24 0.62 5.17 -5.01
CA ILE A 24 1.45 6.28 -4.53
C ILE A 24 1.48 7.37 -5.60
N SER A 25 1.48 8.63 -5.20
CA SER A 25 1.60 9.79 -6.09
C SER A 25 2.43 10.88 -5.40
N PRO A 26 3.34 11.55 -6.13
CA PRO A 26 4.07 12.69 -5.58
C PRO A 26 3.09 13.83 -5.26
N GLU A 27 3.38 14.58 -4.20
CA GLU A 27 2.68 15.82 -3.89
C GLU A 27 3.40 16.97 -4.61
N THR A 28 2.85 17.42 -5.73
CA THR A 28 3.39 18.56 -6.48
C THR A 28 2.99 19.86 -5.79
N ASN A 29 3.70 20.22 -4.72
CA ASN A 29 3.57 21.53 -4.10
C ASN A 29 4.93 22.23 -4.02
N GLY A 30 5.37 22.73 -5.17
CA GLY A 30 6.25 23.89 -5.38
C GLY A 30 7.68 23.94 -4.82
N ALA A 31 8.05 23.21 -3.75
CA ALA A 31 9.36 23.46 -3.11
C ALA A 31 9.97 22.29 -2.30
N ARG A 32 9.29 21.15 -2.13
CA ARG A 32 9.84 20.00 -1.39
C ARG A 32 9.66 18.70 -2.16
N ALA A 33 10.77 18.15 -2.64
CA ALA A 33 10.84 16.96 -3.48
C ALA A 33 10.51 15.63 -2.76
N GLU A 34 10.02 15.68 -1.51
CA GLU A 34 9.95 14.49 -0.63
C GLU A 34 8.54 14.15 -0.15
N ARG A 35 7.52 14.96 -0.48
CA ARG A 35 6.15 14.68 -0.05
C ARG A 35 5.43 13.77 -1.06
N TRP A 36 4.80 12.73 -0.53
CA TRP A 36 3.98 11.80 -1.29
C TRP A 36 2.63 11.61 -0.59
N ARG A 37 1.67 11.14 -1.36
CA ARG A 37 0.37 10.67 -0.89
C ARG A 37 0.09 9.33 -1.50
N ALA A 38 -0.64 8.48 -0.80
CA ALA A 38 -1.15 7.25 -1.38
C ALA A 38 -2.62 7.03 -1.08
N THR A 39 -3.22 6.20 -1.92
CA THR A 39 -4.49 5.55 -1.64
C THR A 39 -4.21 4.09 -1.41
N VAL A 40 -4.64 3.54 -0.28
CA VAL A 40 -4.59 2.12 0.02
C VAL A 40 -6.00 1.54 0.01
N VAL A 41 -6.16 0.36 -0.59
CA VAL A 41 -7.42 -0.39 -0.64
C VAL A 41 -7.17 -1.80 -0.15
N HIS A 42 -7.93 -2.25 0.85
CA HIS A 42 -7.94 -3.65 1.27
C HIS A 42 -8.87 -4.45 0.36
N VAL A 43 -8.34 -5.47 -0.32
CA VAL A 43 -9.05 -6.17 -1.41
C VAL A 43 -10.30 -6.89 -0.90
N ALA A 44 -10.23 -7.61 0.22
CA ALA A 44 -11.40 -8.34 0.73
C ALA A 44 -12.54 -7.42 1.18
N SER A 45 -12.23 -6.33 1.88
CA SER A 45 -13.27 -5.43 2.42
C SER A 45 -13.73 -4.32 1.47
N GLY A 46 -12.93 -4.01 0.44
CA GLY A 46 -13.13 -2.81 -0.38
C GLY A 46 -12.85 -1.48 0.34
N GLU A 47 -12.50 -1.49 1.63
CA GLU A 47 -12.19 -0.29 2.40
C GLU A 47 -11.00 0.45 1.78
N ARG A 48 -11.16 1.77 1.65
CA ARG A 48 -10.17 2.66 1.07
C ARG A 48 -9.76 3.72 2.09
N ARG A 49 -8.46 3.99 2.18
CA ARG A 49 -7.91 5.10 2.97
C ARG A 49 -6.92 5.92 2.15
N TYR A 50 -6.95 7.24 2.36
CA TYR A 50 -5.93 8.16 1.86
C TYR A 50 -4.89 8.35 2.96
N VAL A 51 -3.62 8.21 2.62
CA VAL A 51 -2.49 8.35 3.55
C VAL A 51 -1.44 9.28 2.96
N ASN A 52 -0.72 9.99 3.81
CA ASN A 52 0.39 10.87 3.42
C ASN A 52 1.67 10.61 4.24
N SER A 53 1.64 9.58 5.07
CA SER A 53 2.76 9.11 5.85
C SER A 53 2.92 7.60 5.70
N TYR A 54 4.15 7.11 5.88
CA TYR A 54 4.42 5.68 5.88
C TYR A 54 3.80 4.98 7.09
N GLY A 55 3.76 5.66 8.24
CA GLY A 55 3.12 5.15 9.47
C GLY A 55 1.65 4.84 9.26
N ASP A 56 0.87 5.78 8.73
CA ASP A 56 -0.57 5.57 8.49
C ASP A 56 -0.85 4.41 7.51
N LEU A 57 0.06 4.20 6.55
CA LEU A 57 -0.02 3.07 5.62
C LEU A 57 0.21 1.74 6.34
N CYS A 58 1.23 1.67 7.19
CA CYS A 58 1.53 0.50 8.00
C CYS A 58 0.37 0.19 8.95
N ASP A 59 -0.12 1.19 9.69
CA ASP A 59 -1.23 1.03 10.64
C ASP A 59 -2.48 0.48 9.93
N PHE A 60 -2.81 1.00 8.75
CA PHE A 60 -3.94 0.48 7.96
C PHE A 60 -3.76 -0.99 7.57
N ILE A 61 -2.55 -1.40 7.18
CA ILE A 61 -2.26 -2.79 6.79
C ILE A 61 -2.29 -3.71 8.01
N GLU A 62 -1.69 -3.30 9.13
CA GLU A 62 -1.60 -4.08 10.36
C GLU A 62 -2.97 -4.31 11.00
N ASP A 63 -3.79 -3.27 11.08
CA ASP A 63 -5.16 -3.35 11.58
C ASP A 63 -5.98 -4.42 10.84
N ARG A 64 -5.69 -4.64 9.55
CA ARG A 64 -6.45 -5.57 8.68
C ARG A 64 -5.83 -6.96 8.64
N ARG A 65 -4.53 -7.09 8.93
CA ARG A 65 -3.86 -8.38 9.11
C ARG A 65 -4.18 -9.05 10.45
N ARG A 66 -4.54 -8.27 11.48
CA ARG A 66 -4.85 -8.79 12.83
C ARG A 66 -6.19 -8.27 13.36
N PRO A 67 -7.33 -8.68 12.78
CA PRO A 67 -8.63 -8.32 13.33
C PRO A 67 -8.79 -8.94 14.72
N GLY A 68 -8.55 -8.16 15.77
CA GLY A 68 -8.67 -8.61 17.18
C GLY A 68 -7.56 -8.15 18.14
N HIS A 69 -6.54 -7.41 17.68
CA HIS A 69 -5.50 -6.87 18.57
C HIS A 69 -5.79 -5.39 18.88
N ARG A 70 -6.71 -5.15 19.81
CA ARG A 70 -6.92 -3.86 20.48
C ARG A 70 -7.01 -4.08 21.98
#